data_AF-A0A7C6MHM5-F1
#
_entry.id   AF-A0A7C6MHM5-F1
#
_cell.length_a   1.000
_cell.length_b   1.000
_cell.length_c   1.000
_cell.angle_alpha   90.00
_cell.angle_beta   90.00
_cell.angle_gamma   90.00
#
_symmetry.space_group_name_H-M   'P 1'
#
loop_
_entity.id
_entity.type
_entity.pdbx_description
1 polymer ?
#
loop_
_entity_poly.entity_id
_entity_poly.type
_entity_poly.pdbx_seq_one_letter_code
_entity_poly.pdbx_strand_id
1 'polypeptide(L)' 'DDLPDVDRARLHLVDIPAMAISSTDCRKRAAEGRPVWYLVPDGVVQYIAKRGLYQDVQPPTPSPRGDTAADG' A
#
# COMPACT_ATOMS: atom_id res chain seq x y z
N ASP A 1 -10.29 1.82 18.09
CA ASP A 1 -11.25 0.76 18.41
C ASP A 1 -12.64 1.03 17.82
N ASP A 2 -12.79 2.06 16.96
CA ASP A 2 -14.07 2.47 16.38
C ASP A 2 -14.26 1.94 14.96
N LEU A 3 -14.57 0.66 14.85
CA LEU A 3 -15.20 0.13 13.64
C LEU A 3 -16.72 0.16 13.90
N PRO A 4 -17.53 0.89 13.10
CA PRO A 4 -18.99 0.96 13.31
C PRO A 4 -19.55 -0.45 13.28
N ASP A 5 -20.55 -0.78 14.12
CA ASP A 5 -21.06 -2.13 14.42
C ASP A 5 -21.06 -3.07 13.20
N VAL A 6 -19.88 -3.63 12.91
CA VAL A 6 -19.71 -4.59 11.83
C VAL A 6 -20.10 -5.88 12.48
N ASP A 7 -21.17 -6.49 11.98
CA ASP A 7 -21.62 -7.80 12.42
C ASP A 7 -20.42 -8.74 12.55
N ARG A 8 -19.99 -8.98 13.79
CA ARG A 8 -18.75 -9.70 14.10
C ARG A 8 -18.81 -11.12 13.55
N ALA A 9 -20.01 -11.65 13.30
CA ALA A 9 -20.21 -12.95 12.66
C ALA A 9 -19.73 -12.98 11.18
N ARG A 10 -19.54 -11.82 10.54
CA ARG A 10 -19.02 -11.69 9.16
C ARG A 10 -17.54 -11.32 9.11
N LEU A 11 -16.89 -11.11 10.25
CA LEU A 11 -15.47 -10.75 10.34
C LEU A 11 -14.64 -12.01 10.63
N HIS A 12 -13.68 -12.29 9.76
CA HIS A 12 -12.75 -13.40 9.92
C HIS A 12 -11.32 -12.87 9.98
N LEU A 13 -10.64 -13.13 11.09
CA LEU A 13 -9.20 -12.92 11.19
C LEU A 13 -8.50 -14.11 10.54
N VAL A 14 -7.57 -13.79 9.64
CA VAL A 14 -6.75 -14.79 8.96
C VAL A 14 -5.30 -14.46 9.25
N ASP A 15 -4.60 -15.38 9.90
CA ASP A 15 -3.19 -15.25 10.16
C ASP A 15 -2.40 -15.47 8.86
N ILE A 16 -1.60 -14.47 8.49
CA ILE A 16 -0.74 -14.52 7.31
C ILE A 16 0.71 -14.62 7.79
N PRO A 17 1.34 -15.81 7.73
CA PRO A 17 2.63 -16.06 8.39
C PRO A 17 3.85 -15.32 7.79
N ALA A 18 3.70 -14.56 6.70
CA ALA A 18 4.82 -13.90 6.02
C ALA A 18 4.47 -12.55 5.38
N MET A 19 3.80 -11.66 6.11
CA MET A 19 3.40 -10.35 5.56
C MET A 19 4.56 -9.33 5.60
N ALA A 20 5.43 -9.34 4.59
CA ALA A 20 6.57 -8.42 4.47
C ALA A 20 6.54 -7.54 3.20
N ILE A 21 5.55 -7.70 2.32
CA ILE A 21 5.46 -6.95 1.05
C ILE A 21 4.56 -5.73 1.24
N SER A 22 5.08 -4.54 0.93
CA SER A 22 4.34 -3.28 0.98
C SER A 22 4.16 -2.68 -0.41
N SER A 23 2.92 -2.32 -0.76
CA SER A 23 2.64 -1.59 -2.01
C SER A 23 3.33 -0.23 -2.04
N THR A 24 3.57 0.40 -0.88
CA THR A 24 4.32 1.67 -0.80
C THR A 24 5.77 1.48 -1.21
N ASP A 25 6.42 0.38 -0.78
CA ASP A 25 7.80 0.08 -1.21
C ASP A 25 7.86 -0.26 -2.70
N CYS A 26 6.88 -1.03 -3.21
CA CYS A 26 6.80 -1.37 -4.63
C CYS A 26 6.72 -0.12 -5.52
N ARG A 27 5.88 0.86 -5.15
CA ARG A 27 5.76 2.13 -5.90
C ARG A 27 7.04 2.95 -5.85
N LYS A 28 7.68 3.05 -4.69
CA LYS A 28 8.96 3.77 -4.54
C LYS A 28 10.06 3.15 -5.40
N ARG A 29 10.22 1.82 -5.36
CA ARG A 29 11.17 1.10 -6.21
C ARG A 29 10.92 1.35 -7.70
N ALA A 30 9.67 1.23 -8.14
CA ALA A 30 9.31 1.49 -9.53
C ALA A 30 9.64 2.92 -9.97
N ALA A 31 9.35 3.92 -9.12
CA ALA A 31 9.69 5.32 -9.35
C ALA A 31 11.21 5.55 -9.42
N GLU A 32 11.98 4.84 -8.59
CA GLU A 32 13.45 4.86 -8.57
C GLU A 32 14.09 4.05 -9.72
N GLY A 33 13.29 3.45 -10.61
CA GLY A 33 13.79 2.56 -11.67
C GLY A 33 14.37 1.23 -11.16
N ARG A 34 14.11 0.88 -9.89
CA ARG A 34 14.57 -0.37 -9.27
C ARG A 34 13.60 -1.50 -9.56
N PRO A 35 14.10 -2.74 -9.75
CA PRO A 35 13.26 -3.88 -10.04
C PRO A 35 12.33 -4.22 -8.88
N VAL A 36 11.10 -4.63 -9.22
CA VAL A 36 10.05 -5.12 -8.30
C VAL A 36 9.80 -6.62 -8.47
N TRP A 37 10.74 -7.34 -9.09
CA TRP A 37 10.66 -8.80 -9.28
C TRP A 37 10.47 -9.50 -7.94
N TYR A 38 9.64 -10.54 -7.92
CA TYR A 38 9.29 -11.34 -6.74
C TYR A 38 8.53 -10.58 -5.64
N LEU A 39 8.37 -9.25 -5.73
CA LEU A 39 7.43 -8.48 -4.91
C LEU A 39 6.02 -8.47 -5.51
N VAL A 40 5.95 -8.57 -6.83
CA VAL A 40 4.70 -8.64 -7.59
C VAL A 40 4.79 -9.74 -8.68
N PRO A 41 3.65 -10.27 -9.15
CA PRO A 41 3.63 -11.22 -10.26
C PRO A 41 4.22 -10.65 -11.55
N ASP A 42 4.79 -11.51 -12.40
CA ASP A 42 5.49 -11.09 -13.62
C ASP A 42 4.61 -10.24 -14.57
N GLY A 43 3.34 -10.62 -14.77
CA GLY A 43 2.41 -9.84 -15.57
C GLY A 43 2.23 -8.40 -15.07
N VAL A 44 2.34 -8.17 -13.75
CA VAL A 44 2.30 -6.83 -13.15
C VAL A 44 3.58 -6.06 -13.43
N VAL A 45 4.75 -6.71 -13.37
CA VAL A 45 6.03 -6.11 -13.75
C VAL A 45 5.97 -5.59 -15.19
N GLN A 46 5.49 -6.44 -16.11
CA GLN A 46 5.33 -6.07 -17.51
C GLN A 46 4.33 -4.92 -17.69
N TYR A 47 3.23 -4.93 -16.93
CA TYR A 47 2.21 -3.89 -17.02
C TYR A 47 2.74 -2.52 -16.57
N ILE A 48 3.46 -2.47 -15.45
CA ILE A 48 4.12 -1.25 -14.95
C ILE A 48 5.04 -0.68 -16.02
N ALA A 49 5.89 -1.53 -16.64
CA ALA A 49 6.81 -1.10 -17.69
C ALA A 49 6.09 -0.61 -18.96
N LYS A 50 5.10 -1.36 -19.45
CA LYS A 50 4.34 -1.02 -20.67
C LYS A 50 3.53 0.27 -20.54
N ARG A 51 3.10 0.62 -19.33
CA ARG A 51 2.24 1.77 -19.06
C ARG A 51 2.97 2.96 -18.42
N GLY A 52 4.27 2.83 -18.14
CA GLY A 52 5.05 3.87 -17.48
C GLY A 52 4.54 4.22 -16.08
N LEU A 53 3.97 3.24 -15.35
CA LEU A 53 3.38 3.53 -14.04
C LEU A 53 4.45 3.91 -13.02
N TYR A 54 4.09 4.84 -12.14
CA TYR A 54 4.90 5.31 -11.01
C TYR A 54 6.15 6.11 -11.38
N GLN A 55 6.34 6.49 -12.65
CA GLN A 55 7.50 7.28 -13.10
C GLN A 55 7.41 8.77 -12.69
N ASP A 56 6.20 9.30 -12.42
CA ASP A 56 5.96 10.71 -12.07
C ASP A 56 5.58 10.93 -10.60
N VAL A 57 6.00 10.05 -9.68
CA VAL A 57 5.60 10.17 -8.28
C VAL A 57 6.47 11.23 -7.58
N GLN A 58 6.01 12.48 -7.63
CA GLN A 58 6.26 13.42 -6.55
C GLN A 58 5.84 12.71 -5.24
N PRO A 59 6.71 12.64 -4.21
CA PRO A 59 6.39 11.91 -2.98
C PRO A 59 5.03 12.41 -2.47
N PRO A 60 4.11 11.51 -2.08
CA PRO A 60 2.81 11.91 -1.60
C PRO A 60 3.04 12.90 -0.45
N THR A 61 2.65 14.15 -0.67
CA THR A 61 2.61 15.13 0.42
C THR A 61 1.73 14.49 1.48
N PRO A 62 2.20 14.28 2.71
CA PRO A 62 1.33 13.77 3.75
C PRO A 62 0.19 14.78 3.89
N SER A 63 -1.00 14.41 3.40
CA SER A 63 -2.20 15.16 3.74
C SER A 63 -2.26 15.16 5.26
N PRO A 64 -2.34 16.31 5.92
CA PRO A 64 -2.49 16.36 7.37
C PRO A 64 -3.83 15.66 7.66
N ARG A 65 -3.76 14.40 8.10
CA ARG A 65 -4.94 13.74 8.65
C ARG A 65 -5.24 14.48 9.96
N GLY A 66 -6.52 14.75 10.18
CA GLY A 66 -7.03 15.56 11.28
C GLY A 66 -7.09 14.80 12.59
N ASP A 67 -5.96 14.28 13.04
CA ASP A 67 -5.75 13.83 14.42
C ASP A 67 -5.27 15.01 15.29
N THR A 68 -6.08 16.07 15.32
CA THR A 68 -6.11 17.05 16.41
C THR A 68 -7.48 16.97 17.07
N ALA A 69 -7.68 15.94 17.90
CA ALA A 69 -8.60 15.98 19.02
C ALA A 69 -7.71 15.96 20.27
N ALA A 70 -7.46 17.13 20.87
CA ALA A 70 -8.26 17.59 22.00
C ALA A 70 -8.12 16.62 23.18
N ASP A 71 -7.07 16.80 23.98
CA ASP A 71 -7.14 16.58 25.41
C ASP A 71 -6.47 17.77 26.09
N GLY A 72 -7.33 18.60 26.67
CA GLY A 72 -7.05 19.48 27.78
C GLY A 72 -7.85 18.98 28.98
#